data_AF-A0A2A5FHN5-F1
#
_entry.id   AF-A0A2A5FHN5-F1
#
_cell.length_a   1.000
_cell.length_b   1.000
_cell.length_c   1.000
_cell.angle_alpha   90.00
_cell.angle_beta   90.00
_cell.angle_gamma   90.00
#
_symmetry.space_group_name_H-M   'P 1'
#
loop_
_entity.id
_entity.type
_entity.pdbx_description
1 polymer ?
#
loop_
_entity_poly.entity_id
_entity_poly.type
_entity_poly.pdbx_seq_one_letter_code
_entity_poly.pdbx_strand_id
1 'polypeptide(L)'
;MLVTGISGNDLTVTRGLNGSTAAAHADNSDIDILRWPASVERAAMIQTARIWTRSADFEPFFVDSDIDTDVRILLEPYRKTAA
;
A
#
# COMPACT_ATOMS: atom_id res chain seq x y z
N MET A 1 -8.62 11.00 -11.26
CA MET A 1 -8.25 12.38 -11.61
C MET A 1 -8.06 12.43 -13.12
N LEU A 2 -8.66 13.40 -13.81
CA LEU A 2 -8.56 13.57 -15.27
C LEU A 2 -8.17 15.02 -15.54
N VAL A 3 -7.08 15.22 -16.29
CA VAL A 3 -6.70 16.55 -16.78
C VAL A 3 -7.48 16.84 -18.06
N THR A 4 -8.24 17.93 -18.09
CA THR A 4 -9.08 18.35 -19.22
C THR A 4 -8.53 19.57 -19.96
N GLY A 5 -7.50 20.22 -19.42
CA GLY A 5 -6.83 21.35 -20.04
C GLY A 5 -5.44 21.56 -19.44
N ILE A 6 -4.52 22.05 -20.26
CA ILE A 6 -3.14 22.36 -19.89
C ILE A 6 -2.82 23.74 -20.46
N SER A 7 -2.37 24.67 -19.61
CA SER A 7 -1.90 25.99 -20.02
C SER A 7 -0.63 26.33 -19.26
N GLY A 8 0.52 26.07 -19.88
CA GLY A 8 1.81 26.21 -19.19
C GLY A 8 1.87 25.26 -17.99
N ASN A 9 1.95 25.83 -16.78
CA ASN A 9 2.01 25.07 -15.54
C ASN A 9 0.63 24.90 -14.86
N ASP A 10 -0.41 25.52 -15.43
CA ASP A 10 -1.77 25.43 -14.90
C ASP A 10 -2.52 24.26 -15.55
N LEU A 11 -3.07 23.39 -14.70
CA LEU A 11 -3.82 22.20 -15.13
C LEU A 11 -5.28 22.33 -14.71
N THR A 12 -6.20 22.21 -15.68
CA THR A 12 -7.63 22.05 -15.39
C THR A 12 -7.90 20.58 -15.13
N VAL A 13 -8.38 20.25 -13.93
CA VAL A 13 -8.50 18.86 -13.48
C VAL A 13 -9.89 18.55 -12.97
N THR A 14 -10.51 17.52 -13.54
CA THR A 14 -11.70 16.88 -12.96
C THR A 14 -11.24 15.84 -11.93
N ARG A 15 -11.66 16.02 -10.66
CA ARG A 15 -11.35 15.11 -9.55
C ARG A 15 -12.54 14.19 -9.24
N GLY A 16 -12.32 13.11 -8.48
CA GLY A 16 -13.39 12.16 -8.14
C GLY A 16 -13.85 11.27 -9.29
N LEU A 17 -12.92 10.69 -10.07
CA LEU A 17 -13.28 9.72 -11.12
C LEU A 17 -13.43 8.30 -10.57
N ASN A 18 -14.14 7.45 -11.31
CA ASN A 18 -14.32 6.02 -11.00
C ASN A 18 -14.92 5.76 -9.60
N GLY A 19 -15.87 6.61 -9.17
CA GLY A 19 -16.50 6.48 -7.86
C GLY A 19 -15.65 6.94 -6.68
N SER A 20 -14.48 7.53 -6.92
CA SER A 20 -13.71 8.20 -5.86
C SER A 20 -14.33 9.55 -5.49
N THR A 21 -14.17 9.96 -4.23
CA THR A 21 -14.59 11.29 -3.78
C THR A 21 -13.57 12.34 -4.20
N ALA A 22 -14.03 13.50 -4.67
CA ALA A 22 -13.14 14.61 -5.01
C ALA A 22 -12.50 15.19 -3.73
N ALA A 23 -11.18 15.29 -3.70
CA ALA A 23 -10.40 15.97 -2.66
C ALA A 23 -9.72 17.22 -3.24
N ALA A 24 -9.65 18.30 -2.47
CA ALA A 24 -8.95 19.52 -2.88
C ALA A 24 -7.42 19.32 -2.81
N HIS A 25 -6.69 19.87 -3.79
CA HIS A 25 -5.23 19.97 -3.76
C HIS A 25 -4.90 21.44 -3.92
N ALA A 26 -4.70 22.13 -2.79
CA ALA A 26 -4.36 23.54 -2.79
C ALA A 26 -2.89 23.74 -3.14
N ASP A 27 -2.56 24.88 -3.73
CA ASP A 27 -1.17 25.26 -3.95
C ASP A 27 -0.40 25.30 -2.63
N ASN A 28 0.88 24.95 -2.69
CA ASN A 28 1.77 24.85 -1.52
C ASN A 28 1.28 23.85 -0.44
N SER A 29 0.38 22.93 -0.78
CA SER A 29 0.09 21.79 0.12
C SER A 29 1.34 20.93 0.26
N ASP A 30 1.68 20.56 1.49
CA ASP A 30 2.77 19.65 1.74
C ASP A 30 2.52 18.30 1.06
N ILE A 31 3.56 17.74 0.46
CA ILE A 31 3.52 16.43 -0.22
C ILE A 31 4.36 15.47 0.60
N ASP A 32 3.69 14.56 1.28
CA ASP A 32 4.35 13.48 2.02
C ASP A 32 4.42 12.21 1.19
N ILE A 33 5.55 11.52 1.29
CA ILE A 33 5.65 10.15 0.79
C ILE A 33 5.18 9.21 1.88
N LEU A 34 4.15 8.41 1.59
CA LEU A 34 3.74 7.35 2.49
C LEU A 34 4.89 6.36 2.69
N ARG A 35 5.35 6.25 3.93
CA ARG A 35 6.32 5.25 4.38
C ARG A 35 5.64 4.32 5.35
N TRP A 36 5.76 3.03 5.11
CA TRP A 36 5.23 2.04 6.02
C TRP A 36 6.15 1.97 7.25
N PRO A 37 5.61 1.58 8.42
CA PRO A 37 6.45 1.30 9.57
C PRO A 37 7.48 0.22 9.24
N ALA A 38 8.69 0.34 9.79
CA ALA A 38 9.80 -0.57 9.51
C ALA A 38 9.47 -2.05 9.75
N SER A 39 8.56 -2.36 10.68
CA SER A 39 8.08 -3.73 10.92
C SER A 39 7.30 -4.30 9.74
N VAL A 40 6.47 -3.50 9.07
CA VAL A 40 5.70 -3.91 7.89
C VAL A 40 6.63 -4.13 6.70
N GLU A 41 7.59 -3.23 6.50
CA GLU A 41 8.61 -3.38 5.44
C GLU A 41 9.45 -4.66 5.64
N ARG A 42 9.86 -4.95 6.88
CA ARG A 42 10.59 -6.18 7.23
C ARG A 42 9.74 -7.42 7.06
N ALA A 43 8.49 -7.40 7.49
CA ALA A 43 7.55 -8.51 7.35
C ALA A 43 7.37 -8.90 5.88
N ALA A 44 7.16 -7.92 5.00
CA ALA A 44 7.05 -8.16 3.55
C ALA A 44 8.33 -8.78 2.98
N MET A 45 9.50 -8.23 3.33
CA MET A 45 10.78 -8.75 2.83
C MET A 45 11.05 -10.20 3.29
N ILE A 46 10.79 -10.51 4.56
CA ILE A 46 10.95 -11.86 5.11
C ILE A 46 10.00 -12.84 4.42
N GLN A 47 8.73 -12.46 4.27
CA GLN A 47 7.72 -13.32 3.65
C GLN A 47 8.07 -13.61 2.18
N THR A 48 8.42 -12.58 1.39
CA THR A 48 8.82 -12.76 -0.02
C THR A 48 10.06 -13.64 -0.15
N ALA A 49 11.09 -13.41 0.68
CA ALA A 49 12.30 -14.22 0.66
C ALA A 49 12.00 -15.70 0.96
N ARG A 50 11.12 -15.96 1.93
CA ARG A 50 10.76 -17.33 2.32
C ARG A 50 9.94 -18.03 1.25
N ILE A 51 8.94 -17.36 0.67
CA ILE A 51 8.17 -17.88 -0.47
C ILE A 51 9.11 -18.32 -1.59
N TRP A 52 10.10 -17.49 -1.91
CA TRP A 52 11.08 -17.79 -2.95
C TRP A 52 11.97 -19.01 -2.63
N THR A 53 12.27 -19.24 -1.35
CA THR A 53 13.18 -20.33 -0.92
C THR A 53 12.50 -21.62 -0.49
N ARG A 54 11.17 -21.65 -0.30
CA ARG A 54 10.47 -22.76 0.38
C ARG A 54 10.19 -23.99 -0.49
N SER A 55 10.10 -23.86 -1.81
CA SER A 55 9.93 -25.02 -2.71
C SER A 55 10.16 -24.63 -4.17
N ALA A 56 10.58 -25.59 -5.01
CA ALA A 56 10.67 -25.40 -6.46
C ALA A 56 9.28 -25.31 -7.12
N ASP A 57 8.26 -25.86 -6.45
CA ASP A 57 6.88 -25.87 -6.92
C ASP A 57 6.06 -24.86 -6.12
N PHE A 58 5.32 -24.00 -6.84
CA PHE A 58 4.45 -22.99 -6.23
C PHE A 58 3.18 -23.66 -5.70
N GLU A 59 3.20 -24.05 -4.43
CA GLU A 59 1.98 -24.48 -3.73
C GLU A 59 1.10 -23.26 -3.42
N PRO A 60 -0.24 -23.35 -3.58
CA PRO A 60 -1.15 -22.29 -3.16
C PRO A 60 -0.99 -22.05 -1.66
N PHE A 61 -0.47 -20.89 -1.28
CA PHE A 61 -0.40 -20.47 0.12
C PHE A 61 -1.45 -19.41 0.40
N PHE A 62 -2.13 -19.53 1.54
CA PHE A 62 -3.11 -18.55 1.98
C PHE A 62 -2.38 -17.48 2.80
N VAL A 63 -2.46 -16.22 2.34
CA VAL A 63 -1.77 -15.06 2.93
C VAL A 63 -2.20 -14.82 4.39
N ASP A 64 -3.36 -15.35 4.77
CA ASP A 64 -4.04 -15.21 6.04
C ASP A 64 -3.87 -16.41 7.01
N SER A 65 -3.51 -17.61 6.54
CA SER A 65 -3.31 -18.79 7.41
C SER A 65 -1.86 -19.27 7.51
N ASP A 66 -1.04 -19.05 6.47
CA ASP A 66 0.27 -19.71 6.34
C ASP A 66 1.45 -18.76 6.60
N ILE A 67 1.22 -17.71 7.41
CA ILE A 67 2.25 -16.75 7.75
C ILE A 67 3.12 -17.27 8.92
N ASP A 68 4.44 -17.11 8.80
CA ASP A 68 5.34 -17.51 9.85
C ASP A 68 5.14 -16.67 11.13
N THR A 69 5.39 -17.27 12.29
CA THR A 69 5.12 -16.65 13.60
C THR A 69 5.84 -15.31 13.79
N ASP A 70 7.06 -15.15 13.29
CA ASP A 70 7.82 -13.90 13.39
C ASP A 70 7.25 -12.78 12.50
N VAL A 71 6.83 -13.11 11.28
CA VAL A 71 6.11 -12.18 10.39
C VAL A 71 4.79 -11.76 11.04
N ARG A 72 4.07 -12.70 11.64
CA ARG A 72 2.85 -12.40 12.41
C ARG A 72 3.10 -11.44 13.56
N ILE A 73 4.16 -11.66 14.35
CA ILE A 73 4.52 -10.77 15.46
C ILE A 73 4.81 -9.34 14.99
N LEU A 74 5.47 -9.19 13.83
CA LEU A 74 5.74 -7.86 13.26
C LEU A 74 4.48 -7.12 12.81
N LEU A 75 3.45 -7.85 12.39
CA LEU A 75 2.19 -7.29 11.87
C LEU A 75 1.10 -7.16 12.93
N GLU A 76 1.20 -7.87 14.06
CA GLU A 76 0.21 -7.89 15.15
C GLU A 76 -0.22 -6.48 15.61
N PRO A 77 0.68 -5.48 15.78
CA PRO A 77 0.28 -4.12 16.19
C PRO A 77 -0.58 -3.39 15.16
N TYR A 78 -0.54 -3.80 13.90
CA TYR A 78 -1.27 -3.19 12.78
C TYR A 78 -2.51 -3.99 12.39
N ARG A 79 -2.81 -5.08 13.11
CA ARG A 79 -4.01 -5.87 12.88
C ARG A 79 -5.23 -5.01 13.21
N LYS A 80 -6.14 -4.88 12.25
CA LYS A 80 -7.43 -4.22 12.45
C LYS A 80 -8.22 -4.99 13.52
N THR A 81 -8.41 -4.39 14.69
CA THR A 81 -9.38 -4.86 15.69
C THR A 81 -10.79 -4.51 15.20
N ALA A 82 -11.76 -5.39 15.47
CA ALA A 82 -13.16 -5.05 15.22
C ALA A 82 -13.51 -3.78 16.01
N ALA A 83 -14.14 -2.83 15.33
CA ALA A 83 -14.67 -1.60 15.94
C ALA A 83 -15.95 -1.90 16.72
#